data_AF-A0A534T0L6-F1
#
_entry.id   AF-A0A534T0L6-F1
#
_cell.length_a   1.000
_cell.length_b   1.000
_cell.length_c   1.000
_cell.angle_alpha   90.00
_cell.angle_beta   90.00
_cell.angle_gamma   90.00
#
_symmetry.space_group_name_H-M   'P 1'
#
loop_
_entity.id
_entity.type
_entity.pdbx_description
1 polymer ?
#
loop_
_entity_poly.entity_id
_entity_poly.type
_entity_poly.pdbx_seq_one_letter_code
_entity_poly.pdbx_strand_id
1 'polypeptide(L)'
;MSRSDPPGRGTEENPPNRYEPFHVELDPDDGEDTFGPASLPTILYRDTSRTILAENDSPDVGFRFSLNPYRGCEHGCVYCLGPETPILHADMTWRPIGEARLGDELVAFDEFPEPGKTRKLRKAVVEAVWRSRSPTLRLITERAEVVTTPEHRWLQARDFRWSPSRQLTPGRKLRYLPVSTDGGIDEDYRAGYLAGLSLGDGTFRYDPGWRSNRLGFPMAYWRVALVDDEPLTRIVDYLRLFGVEANIRPFSDGRNGRPLRKVEVRSLARLAIIHALLNGERDSPSYRRGFLAGFFDAEGHNGDSLRISQVDVSVLERVQRYGACLGFDFKLEPRPGAASTLRLVGRFIERIRFFSACRPAIARKMHALFGWEMNLDP
;
A
#
# COMPACT_ATOMS: atom_id res chain seq x y z
N MET A 1 -25.56 31.03 7.02
CA MET A 1 -26.37 29.80 6.88
C MET A 1 -25.73 28.96 5.79
N SER A 2 -25.32 27.74 6.12
CA SER A 2 -24.63 26.80 5.23
C SER A 2 -25.61 26.36 4.15
N ARG A 3 -25.38 26.72 2.88
CA ARG A 3 -26.06 26.07 1.75
C ARG A 3 -25.58 24.63 1.73
N SER A 4 -26.49 23.68 1.92
CA SER A 4 -26.24 22.25 1.77
C SER A 4 -25.87 21.98 0.31
N ASP A 5 -24.73 21.33 0.07
CA ASP A 5 -24.37 20.84 -1.27
C ASP A 5 -25.54 20.00 -1.83
N PRO A 6 -26.09 20.35 -3.01
CA PRO A 6 -27.21 19.61 -3.55
C PRO A 6 -26.79 18.18 -3.93
N PRO A 7 -27.62 17.16 -3.64
CA PRO A 7 -27.34 15.78 -3.98
C PRO A 7 -27.59 15.54 -5.48
N GLY A 8 -26.66 15.97 -6.34
CA GLY A 8 -26.78 15.79 -7.79
C GLY A 8 -25.53 16.22 -8.54
N ARG A 9 -25.38 15.77 -9.79
CA ARG A 9 -24.28 16.17 -10.71
C ARG A 9 -24.74 17.18 -11.77
N GLY A 10 -25.88 17.83 -11.54
CA GLY A 10 -26.46 18.84 -12.41
C GLY A 10 -26.11 20.26 -11.97
N THR A 11 -26.51 21.25 -12.76
CA THR A 11 -26.44 22.66 -12.37
C THR A 11 -27.40 22.94 -11.21
N GLU A 12 -27.01 23.79 -10.27
CA GLU A 12 -27.86 24.21 -9.12
C GLU A 12 -29.11 24.97 -9.58
N GLU A 13 -29.03 25.60 -10.75
CA GLU A 13 -30.08 26.38 -11.36
C GLU A 13 -30.46 25.77 -12.72
N ASN A 14 -31.76 25.76 -13.01
CA ASN A 14 -32.30 25.44 -14.33
C ASN A 14 -32.98 26.69 -14.89
N PRO A 15 -32.22 27.68 -15.37
CA PRO A 15 -32.78 28.95 -15.82
C PRO A 15 -33.72 28.73 -17.03
N PRO A 16 -34.82 29.48 -17.12
CA PRO A 16 -35.76 29.33 -18.21
C PRO A 16 -35.11 29.67 -19.56
N ASN A 17 -35.52 28.96 -20.61
CA ASN A 17 -35.07 29.22 -21.97
C ASN A 17 -35.59 30.60 -22.43
N ARG A 18 -34.68 31.52 -22.77
CA ARG A 18 -35.01 32.91 -23.16
C ARG A 18 -35.92 33.05 -24.40
N TYR A 19 -36.09 31.98 -25.17
CA TYR A 19 -36.85 31.97 -26.41
C TYR A 19 -38.20 31.27 -26.29
N GLU A 20 -38.50 30.66 -25.15
CA GLU A 20 -39.79 30.02 -24.93
C GLU A 20 -40.83 31.03 -24.43
N PRO A 21 -42.05 31.02 -24.99
CA PRO A 21 -43.08 32.01 -24.65
C PRO A 21 -43.67 31.80 -23.24
N PHE A 22 -43.46 30.63 -22.64
CA PHE A 22 -43.96 30.29 -21.32
C PHE A 22 -42.88 29.54 -20.54
N HIS A 23 -42.75 29.83 -19.25
CA HIS A 23 -41.94 29.07 -18.31
C HIS A 23 -42.76 28.76 -17.06
N VAL A 24 -42.38 27.68 -16.36
CA VAL A 24 -43.02 27.25 -15.11
C VAL A 24 -42.08 27.59 -13.97
N GLU A 25 -42.55 28.44 -13.06
CA GLU A 25 -41.92 28.69 -11.76
C GLU A 25 -42.66 27.93 -10.67
N LEU A 26 -41.90 27.33 -9.76
CA LEU A 26 -42.47 26.66 -8.59
C LEU A 26 -42.84 27.73 -7.54
N ASP A 27 -44.01 27.57 -6.91
CA ASP A 27 -44.45 28.47 -5.85
C ASP A 27 -43.54 28.32 -4.62
N PRO A 28 -42.93 29.40 -4.11
CA PRO A 28 -42.05 29.34 -2.95
C PRO A 28 -42.74 28.91 -1.64
N ASP A 29 -44.08 29.02 -1.54
CA ASP A 29 -44.85 28.63 -0.35
C ASP A 29 -45.27 27.15 -0.36
N ASP A 30 -45.14 26.46 -1.50
CA ASP A 30 -45.30 25.00 -1.59
C ASP A 30 -44.01 24.34 -1.09
N GLY A 31 -43.91 24.16 0.24
CA GLY A 31 -42.71 23.68 0.92
C GLY A 31 -42.06 22.43 0.31
N GLU A 32 -40.74 22.28 0.56
CA GLU A 32 -39.84 21.22 0.03
C GLU A 32 -40.36 19.77 0.17
N ASP A 33 -41.40 19.53 0.98
CA ASP A 33 -41.95 18.21 1.30
C ASP A 33 -43.17 17.78 0.47
N THR A 34 -43.68 18.61 -0.46
CA THR A 34 -44.92 18.28 -1.21
C THR A 34 -44.70 18.15 -2.71
N PHE A 35 -43.85 17.21 -3.15
CA PHE A 35 -43.50 16.99 -4.57
C PHE A 35 -42.43 17.92 -5.14
N GLY A 36 -41.30 18.10 -4.46
CA GLY A 36 -40.05 18.38 -5.20
C GLY A 36 -39.89 17.31 -6.29
N PRO A 37 -39.49 17.65 -7.54
CA PRO A 37 -39.43 16.64 -8.59
C PRO A 37 -38.53 15.52 -8.08
N ALA A 38 -39.13 14.34 -7.90
CA ALA A 38 -38.38 13.10 -7.81
C ALA A 38 -37.34 13.20 -8.91
N SER A 39 -36.05 13.23 -8.53
CA SER A 39 -34.90 13.46 -9.41
C SER A 39 -35.26 13.02 -10.82
N LEU A 40 -35.46 13.97 -11.74
CA LEU A 40 -36.00 13.65 -13.06
C LEU A 40 -35.21 12.45 -13.59
N PRO A 41 -35.87 11.32 -13.91
CA PRO A 41 -35.16 10.10 -14.21
C PRO A 41 -34.24 10.38 -15.40
N THR A 42 -32.94 10.12 -15.23
CA THR A 42 -31.95 10.33 -16.27
C THR A 42 -32.39 9.56 -17.52
N ILE A 43 -32.74 10.29 -18.59
CA ILE A 43 -33.11 9.69 -19.86
C ILE A 43 -31.82 9.44 -20.63
N LEU A 44 -31.48 8.16 -20.79
CA LEU A 44 -30.34 7.74 -21.61
C LEU A 44 -30.79 7.63 -23.07
N TYR A 45 -30.26 8.50 -23.91
CA TYR A 45 -30.43 8.41 -25.36
C TYR A 45 -29.30 7.56 -25.95
N ARG A 46 -29.63 6.62 -26.85
CA ARG A 46 -28.62 5.91 -27.63
C ARG A 46 -28.03 6.88 -28.65
N ASP A 47 -26.76 7.22 -28.47
CA ASP A 47 -26.03 8.02 -29.45
C ASP A 47 -25.61 7.15 -30.65
N THR A 48 -25.96 7.59 -31.85
CA THR A 48 -25.58 6.97 -33.13
C THR A 48 -24.36 7.64 -33.78
N SER A 49 -23.77 8.63 -33.10
CA SER A 49 -22.60 9.37 -33.58
C SER A 49 -21.45 8.42 -33.90
N ARG A 50 -20.90 8.59 -35.11
CA ARG A 50 -19.78 7.77 -35.63
C ARG A 50 -18.46 8.56 -35.67
N THR A 51 -18.49 9.84 -35.33
CA THR A 51 -17.38 10.78 -35.45
C THR A 51 -17.31 11.69 -34.22
N ILE A 52 -16.10 12.04 -33.79
CA ILE A 52 -15.86 12.99 -32.67
C ILE A 52 -16.11 14.45 -33.07
N LEU A 53 -16.06 14.74 -34.37
CA LEU A 53 -16.34 16.06 -34.93
C LEU A 53 -17.84 16.20 -35.21
N ALA A 54 -18.42 17.29 -34.74
CA ALA A 54 -19.76 17.74 -35.10
C ALA A 54 -19.66 18.93 -36.07
N GLU A 55 -20.31 18.82 -37.22
CA GLU A 55 -20.41 19.91 -38.20
C GLU A 55 -21.62 20.81 -37.90
N ASN A 56 -21.44 22.11 -38.16
CA ASN A 56 -22.44 23.15 -38.08
C ASN A 56 -22.41 23.97 -39.37
N ASP A 57 -23.58 24.26 -39.95
CA ASP A 57 -23.77 25.09 -41.13
C ASP A 57 -24.54 26.39 -40.84
N SER A 58 -24.75 26.72 -39.57
CA SER A 58 -25.45 27.94 -39.17
C SER A 58 -24.65 29.18 -39.60
N PRO A 59 -25.29 30.17 -40.26
CA PRO A 59 -24.66 31.44 -40.59
C PRO A 59 -24.31 32.27 -39.35
N ASP A 60 -24.92 31.96 -38.20
CA ASP A 60 -24.74 32.68 -36.94
C ASP A 60 -23.58 32.12 -36.09
N VAL A 61 -23.03 30.96 -36.47
CA VAL A 61 -21.99 30.28 -35.71
C VAL A 61 -20.71 30.26 -36.56
N GLY A 62 -19.72 31.08 -36.16
CA GLY A 62 -18.51 31.37 -36.92
C GLY A 62 -17.50 30.22 -37.09
N PHE A 63 -17.86 28.98 -36.75
CA PHE A 63 -17.03 27.80 -36.95
C PHE A 63 -17.83 26.66 -37.59
N ARG A 64 -17.18 25.93 -38.49
CA ARG A 64 -17.80 24.78 -39.19
C ARG A 64 -17.75 23.49 -38.36
N PHE A 65 -16.68 23.28 -37.61
CA PHE A 65 -16.47 22.06 -36.84
C PHE A 65 -16.40 22.39 -35.35
N SER A 66 -17.06 21.58 -34.55
CA SER A 66 -16.95 21.59 -33.10
C SER A 66 -16.55 20.21 -32.59
N LEU A 67 -15.83 20.21 -31.48
CA LEU A 67 -15.62 19.03 -30.66
C LEU A 67 -16.61 19.09 -29.52
N ASN A 68 -17.47 18.08 -29.39
CA ASN A 68 -18.29 17.91 -28.20
C ASN A 68 -17.77 16.70 -27.40
N PRO A 69 -16.79 16.90 -26.49
CA PRO A 69 -16.29 15.81 -25.65
C PRO A 69 -17.33 15.29 -24.65
N TYR A 70 -18.51 15.93 -24.56
CA TYR A 70 -19.56 15.66 -23.57
C TYR A 70 -20.83 15.04 -24.15
N ARG A 71 -20.89 14.73 -25.46
CA ARG A 71 -22.02 13.99 -26.05
C ARG A 71 -21.97 12.51 -25.63
N GLY A 72 -22.37 12.23 -24.39
CA GLY A 72 -22.65 10.87 -23.92
C GLY A 72 -21.56 10.21 -23.08
N CYS A 73 -20.89 10.95 -22.21
CA CYS A 73 -20.05 10.37 -21.18
C CYS A 73 -20.60 10.68 -19.79
N GLU A 74 -21.56 9.86 -19.34
CA GLU A 74 -21.65 9.56 -17.90
C GLU A 74 -20.31 8.98 -17.38
N HIS A 75 -19.46 8.46 -18.28
CA HIS A 75 -18.17 7.82 -17.98
C HIS A 75 -17.15 8.70 -17.22
N GLY A 76 -17.40 9.98 -17.02
CA GLY A 76 -16.64 10.85 -16.13
C GLY A 76 -16.99 10.57 -14.68
N CYS A 77 -16.71 9.35 -14.19
CA CYS A 77 -16.86 8.86 -12.80
C CYS A 77 -18.02 7.88 -12.52
N VAL A 78 -18.17 6.78 -13.27
CA VAL A 78 -19.15 5.71 -12.94
C VAL A 78 -18.51 4.49 -12.26
N TYR A 79 -17.19 4.35 -12.32
CA TYR A 79 -16.49 3.17 -11.83
C TYR A 79 -15.91 3.42 -10.43
N CYS A 80 -16.72 3.24 -9.40
CA CYS A 80 -16.27 3.46 -8.03
C CYS A 80 -16.38 2.20 -7.17
N LEU A 81 -15.66 2.25 -6.06
CA LEU A 81 -15.65 1.29 -4.96
C LEU A 81 -16.26 1.94 -3.73
N GLY A 82 -16.74 1.14 -2.78
CA GLY A 82 -17.14 1.64 -1.48
C GLY A 82 -15.95 2.30 -0.76
N PRO A 83 -16.17 3.34 0.06
CA PRO A 83 -15.09 4.12 0.69
C PRO A 83 -14.15 3.28 1.58
N GLU A 84 -14.67 2.21 2.18
CA GLU A 84 -13.92 1.28 3.03
C GLU A 84 -13.02 0.31 2.24
N THR A 85 -13.11 0.31 0.90
CA THR A 85 -12.35 -0.64 0.07
C THR A 85 -10.86 -0.39 0.19
N PRO A 86 -10.06 -1.36 0.65
CA PRO A 86 -8.64 -1.15 0.83
C PRO A 86 -7.93 -1.13 -0.53
N ILE A 87 -7.09 -0.12 -0.73
CA ILE A 87 -6.18 0.03 -1.87
C ILE A 87 -4.73 -0.03 -1.38
N LEU A 88 -3.85 -0.60 -2.20
CA LEU A 88 -2.45 -0.78 -1.85
C LEU A 88 -1.64 0.44 -2.30
N HIS A 89 -1.09 1.18 -1.34
CA HIS A 89 -0.15 2.26 -1.60
C HIS A 89 1.23 1.73 -1.99
N ALA A 90 2.03 2.53 -2.69
CA ALA A 90 3.36 2.15 -3.17
C ALA A 90 4.35 1.83 -2.05
N ASP A 91 4.06 2.24 -0.82
CA ASP A 91 4.77 1.88 0.41
C ASP A 91 4.32 0.52 1.01
N MET A 92 3.54 -0.24 0.25
CA MET A 92 2.97 -1.54 0.60
C MET A 92 1.98 -1.48 1.78
N THR A 93 1.43 -0.31 2.08
CA THR A 93 0.37 -0.16 3.08
C THR A 93 -1.02 -0.20 2.43
N TRP A 94 -1.93 -0.97 3.03
CA TRP A 94 -3.34 -0.95 2.66
C TRP A 94 -4.05 0.17 3.41
N ARG A 95 -4.78 1.02 2.67
CA ARG A 95 -5.59 2.11 3.23
C ARG A 95 -6.93 2.15 2.51
N PRO A 96 -8.02 2.57 3.17
CA PRO A 96 -9.31 2.74 2.50
C PRO A 96 -9.22 3.74 1.34
N ILE A 97 -9.85 3.44 0.22
CA ILE A 97 -9.91 4.35 -0.94
C ILE A 97 -10.55 5.70 -0.58
N GLY A 98 -11.43 5.74 0.43
CA GLY A 98 -12.03 6.98 0.94
C GLY A 98 -11.03 7.96 1.55
N GLU A 99 -9.83 7.50 1.91
CA GLU A 99 -8.72 8.29 2.46
C GLU A 99 -7.71 8.76 1.40
N ALA A 100 -7.86 8.32 0.15
CA ALA A 100 -6.93 8.65 -0.93
C ALA A 100 -6.88 10.16 -1.20
N ARG A 101 -5.69 10.68 -1.47
CA ARG A 101 -5.42 12.10 -1.74
C ARG A 101 -4.66 12.28 -3.05
N LEU A 102 -4.79 13.47 -3.62
CA LEU A 102 -3.97 13.90 -4.76
C LEU A 102 -2.49 13.74 -4.42
N GLY A 103 -1.74 13.12 -5.34
CA GLY A 103 -0.31 12.87 -5.17
C GLY A 103 0.04 11.57 -4.44
N ASP A 104 -0.94 10.84 -3.87
CA ASP A 104 -0.65 9.52 -3.29
C ASP A 104 -0.11 8.57 -4.37
N GLU A 105 0.97 7.86 -4.05
CA GLU A 105 1.50 6.80 -4.91
C GLU A 105 0.81 5.46 -4.57
N LEU A 106 0.23 4.81 -5.58
CA LEU A 106 -0.43 3.52 -5.48
C LEU A 106 0.35 2.44 -6.21
N VAL A 107 0.20 1.20 -5.74
CA VAL A 107 0.58 0.02 -6.51
C VAL A 107 -0.39 -0.14 -7.67
N ALA A 108 0.15 -0.11 -8.88
CA ALA A 108 -0.58 -0.26 -10.14
C ALA A 108 0.08 -1.33 -11.00
N PHE A 109 -0.37 -1.47 -12.25
CA PHE A 109 0.20 -2.39 -13.21
C PHE A 109 -0.09 -1.95 -14.65
N ASP A 110 0.58 -2.57 -15.62
CA ASP A 110 0.30 -2.33 -17.04
C ASP A 110 -1.13 -2.82 -17.37
N GLU A 111 -2.07 -1.89 -17.49
CA GLU A 111 -3.48 -2.20 -17.75
C GLU A 111 -3.64 -2.95 -19.10
N PHE A 112 -2.97 -2.41 -20.12
CA PHE A 112 -2.92 -2.91 -21.50
C PHE A 112 -1.46 -3.07 -21.94
N PRO A 113 -0.81 -4.21 -21.66
CA PRO A 113 0.56 -4.43 -22.11
C PRO A 113 0.61 -4.52 -23.64
N GLU A 114 1.74 -4.13 -24.23
CA GLU A 114 1.98 -4.31 -25.66
C GLU A 114 1.84 -5.78 -26.08
N PRO A 115 1.42 -6.07 -27.32
CA PRO A 115 1.36 -7.45 -27.82
C PRO A 115 2.68 -8.20 -27.62
N GLY A 116 2.61 -9.38 -26.99
CA GLY A 116 3.78 -10.20 -26.68
C GLY A 116 4.57 -9.77 -25.43
N LYS A 117 4.12 -8.73 -24.71
CA LYS A 117 4.69 -8.33 -23.41
C LYS A 117 3.79 -8.79 -22.26
N THR A 118 4.41 -9.10 -21.14
CA THR A 118 3.75 -9.41 -19.87
C THR A 118 3.42 -8.14 -19.11
N ARG A 119 2.34 -8.15 -18.32
CA ARG A 119 2.01 -7.05 -17.41
C ARG A 119 3.07 -6.93 -16.34
N LYS A 120 3.51 -5.72 -16.03
CA LYS A 120 4.43 -5.45 -14.93
C LYS A 120 3.78 -4.64 -13.83
N LEU A 121 4.26 -4.79 -12.61
CA LEU A 121 3.87 -3.94 -11.49
C LEU A 121 4.43 -2.52 -11.70
N ARG A 122 3.60 -1.50 -11.48
CA ARG A 122 3.91 -0.09 -11.67
C ARG A 122 3.58 0.70 -10.40
N LYS A 123 4.07 1.93 -10.36
CA LYS A 123 3.51 2.96 -9.48
C LYS A 123 2.57 3.81 -10.32
N ALA A 124 1.45 4.22 -9.74
CA ALA A 124 0.59 5.26 -10.28
C ALA A 124 0.44 6.36 -9.24
N VAL A 125 0.28 7.60 -9.71
CA VAL A 125 0.01 8.75 -8.85
C VAL A 125 -1.47 9.06 -8.94
N VAL A 126 -2.11 9.33 -7.81
CA VAL A 126 -3.50 9.79 -7.78
C VAL A 126 -3.57 11.22 -8.30
N GLU A 127 -4.17 11.41 -9.48
CA GLU A 127 -4.32 12.73 -10.12
C GLU A 127 -5.65 13.41 -9.81
N ALA A 128 -6.66 12.65 -9.39
CA ALA A 128 -7.99 13.14 -9.09
C ALA A 128 -8.69 12.26 -8.05
N VAL A 129 -9.48 12.88 -7.17
CA VAL A 129 -10.34 12.20 -6.19
C VAL A 129 -11.72 12.84 -6.25
N TRP A 130 -12.75 12.01 -6.42
CA TRP A 130 -14.14 12.43 -6.43
C TRP A 130 -14.98 11.51 -5.56
N ARG A 131 -16.12 12.01 -5.08
CA ARG A 131 -17.09 11.25 -4.29
C ARG A 131 -18.45 11.34 -4.96
N SER A 132 -19.19 10.24 -4.96
CA SER A 132 -20.56 10.21 -5.46
C SER A 132 -21.40 9.15 -4.78
N ARG A 133 -22.72 9.34 -4.83
CA ARG A 133 -23.71 8.33 -4.41
C ARG A 133 -24.27 7.66 -5.65
N SER A 134 -24.31 6.33 -5.66
CA SER A 134 -24.81 5.53 -6.79
C SER A 134 -25.31 4.18 -6.29
N PRO A 135 -26.23 3.50 -7.00
CA PRO A 135 -26.57 2.12 -6.71
C PRO A 135 -25.33 1.22 -6.73
N THR A 136 -25.24 0.29 -5.78
CA THR A 136 -24.06 -0.58 -5.60
C THR A 136 -24.42 -2.06 -5.69
N LEU A 137 -23.45 -2.86 -6.12
CA LEU A 137 -23.41 -4.31 -6.00
C LEU A 137 -22.40 -4.69 -4.91
N ARG A 138 -22.66 -5.80 -4.23
CA ARG A 138 -21.75 -6.41 -3.25
C ARG A 138 -21.13 -7.65 -3.88
N LEU A 139 -19.83 -7.60 -4.15
CA LEU A 139 -19.07 -8.74 -4.67
C LEU A 139 -18.45 -9.49 -3.50
N ILE A 140 -18.85 -10.74 -3.33
CA ILE A 140 -18.35 -11.61 -2.26
C ILE A 140 -17.51 -12.69 -2.92
N THR A 141 -16.27 -12.83 -2.45
CA THR A 141 -15.32 -13.87 -2.88
C THR A 141 -14.88 -14.68 -1.66
N GLU A 142 -14.14 -15.76 -1.88
CA GLU A 142 -13.54 -16.54 -0.78
C GLU A 142 -12.53 -15.73 0.07
N ARG A 143 -12.04 -14.60 -0.45
CA ARG A 143 -10.91 -13.85 0.13
C ARG A 143 -11.27 -12.45 0.59
N ALA A 144 -12.27 -11.85 -0.02
CA ALA A 144 -12.63 -10.47 0.19
C ALA A 144 -14.09 -10.21 -0.18
N GLU A 145 -14.63 -9.19 0.45
CA GLU A 145 -15.92 -8.61 0.13
C GLU A 145 -15.70 -7.16 -0.30
N VAL A 146 -16.27 -6.77 -1.43
CA VAL A 146 -16.11 -5.42 -1.98
C VAL A 146 -17.45 -4.87 -2.43
N VAL A 147 -17.76 -3.66 -1.98
CA VAL A 147 -18.90 -2.88 -2.47
C VAL A 147 -18.45 -2.08 -3.68
N THR A 148 -19.21 -2.13 -4.77
CA THR A 148 -18.80 -1.53 -6.04
C THR A 148 -19.99 -1.09 -6.89
N THR A 149 -19.78 -0.14 -7.77
CA THR A 149 -20.76 0.22 -8.81
C THR A 149 -20.95 -0.90 -9.86
N PRO A 150 -22.12 -1.02 -10.52
CA PRO A 150 -22.38 -2.01 -11.56
C PRO A 150 -21.38 -2.00 -12.72
N GLU A 151 -20.85 -0.83 -13.05
CA GLU A 151 -19.96 -0.65 -14.20
C GLU A 151 -18.48 -0.87 -13.86
N HIS A 152 -18.08 -0.89 -12.58
CA HIS A 152 -16.68 -1.02 -12.17
C HIS A 152 -16.04 -2.28 -12.76
N ARG A 153 -14.83 -2.15 -13.29
CA ARG A 153 -14.21 -3.21 -14.09
C ARG A 153 -13.26 -4.05 -13.25
N TRP A 154 -13.33 -5.36 -13.49
CA TRP A 154 -12.52 -6.37 -12.82
C TRP A 154 -11.69 -7.14 -13.84
N LEU A 155 -10.42 -7.38 -13.50
CA LEU A 155 -9.51 -8.15 -14.34
C LEU A 155 -9.72 -9.65 -14.12
N GLN A 156 -10.22 -10.35 -15.13
CA GLN A 156 -10.41 -11.80 -15.06
C GLN A 156 -9.08 -12.56 -15.04
N ALA A 157 -9.03 -13.66 -14.31
CA ALA A 157 -7.80 -14.41 -14.10
C ALA A 157 -7.33 -15.19 -15.34
N ARG A 158 -8.27 -15.71 -16.14
CA ARG A 158 -7.98 -16.65 -17.24
C ARG A 158 -7.44 -15.96 -18.49
N ASP A 159 -8.11 -14.90 -18.94
CA ASP A 159 -7.90 -14.25 -20.23
C ASP A 159 -7.49 -12.78 -20.09
N PHE A 160 -7.33 -12.30 -18.85
CA PHE A 160 -7.04 -10.90 -18.55
C PHE A 160 -8.04 -9.93 -19.19
N ARG A 161 -9.28 -10.39 -19.39
CA ARG A 161 -10.36 -9.55 -19.87
C ARG A 161 -10.87 -8.69 -18.72
N TRP A 162 -11.09 -7.41 -19.02
CA TRP A 162 -11.84 -6.52 -18.15
C TRP A 162 -13.35 -6.77 -18.28
N SER A 163 -14.04 -6.97 -17.17
CA SER A 163 -15.50 -7.14 -17.14
C SER A 163 -16.13 -6.28 -16.06
N PRO A 164 -17.24 -5.60 -16.35
CA PRO A 164 -17.95 -4.81 -15.35
C PRO A 164 -18.60 -5.72 -14.30
N SER A 165 -18.77 -5.22 -13.08
CA SER A 165 -19.37 -5.94 -11.94
C SER A 165 -20.69 -6.63 -12.31
N ARG A 166 -21.57 -5.95 -13.06
CA ARG A 166 -22.87 -6.48 -13.49
C ARG A 166 -22.82 -7.67 -14.45
N GLN A 167 -21.67 -7.92 -15.09
CA GLN A 167 -21.46 -9.05 -16.01
C GLN A 167 -20.74 -10.22 -15.33
N LEU A 168 -20.32 -10.08 -14.07
CA LEU A 168 -19.69 -11.15 -13.33
C LEU A 168 -20.73 -12.19 -12.90
N THR A 169 -20.38 -13.46 -13.09
CA THR A 169 -21.19 -14.60 -12.64
C THR A 169 -20.42 -15.38 -11.57
N PRO A 170 -21.12 -16.03 -10.61
CA PRO A 170 -20.47 -16.93 -9.66
C PRO A 170 -19.55 -17.97 -10.35
N GLY A 171 -18.42 -18.27 -9.73
CA GLY A 171 -17.40 -19.19 -10.27
C GLY A 171 -16.35 -18.55 -11.19
N ARG A 172 -16.50 -17.27 -11.57
CA ARG A 172 -15.44 -16.53 -12.27
C ARG A 172 -14.28 -16.23 -11.33
N LYS A 173 -13.06 -16.54 -11.77
CA LYS A 173 -11.83 -16.19 -11.06
C LYS A 173 -11.35 -14.80 -11.46
N LEU A 174 -11.07 -13.97 -10.47
CA LEU A 174 -10.54 -12.61 -10.64
C LEU A 174 -9.11 -12.56 -10.15
N ARG A 175 -8.30 -11.70 -10.79
CA ARG A 175 -6.97 -11.38 -10.27
C ARG A 175 -7.12 -10.57 -8.98
N TYR A 176 -6.32 -10.90 -7.97
CA TYR A 176 -6.34 -10.22 -6.69
C TYR A 176 -4.92 -10.02 -6.14
N LEU A 177 -4.81 -9.08 -5.20
CA LEU A 177 -3.68 -8.94 -4.31
C LEU A 177 -4.14 -9.32 -2.90
N PRO A 178 -3.29 -9.98 -2.09
CA PRO A 178 -3.65 -10.37 -0.74
C PRO A 178 -3.78 -9.12 0.13
N VAL A 179 -5.02 -8.83 0.55
CA VAL A 179 -5.28 -7.72 1.47
C VAL A 179 -4.75 -8.11 2.84
N SER A 180 -3.92 -7.25 3.42
CA SER A 180 -3.42 -7.38 4.78
C SER A 180 -3.58 -6.05 5.49
N THR A 181 -4.74 -5.86 6.11
CA THR A 181 -5.06 -4.70 6.97
C THR A 181 -4.65 -4.92 8.42
N ASP A 182 -4.31 -6.16 8.78
CA ASP A 182 -4.03 -6.53 10.16
C ASP A 182 -2.61 -6.14 10.58
N GLY A 183 -2.55 -5.37 11.65
CA GLY A 183 -1.33 -5.09 12.38
C GLY A 183 -0.70 -3.74 12.04
N GLY A 184 -1.10 -2.73 12.80
CA GLY A 184 -0.37 -1.47 12.88
C GLY A 184 1.03 -1.62 13.47
N ILE A 185 1.66 -0.50 13.80
CA ILE A 185 2.95 -0.47 14.48
C ILE A 185 2.66 -0.19 15.96
N ASP A 186 2.54 -1.25 16.75
CA ASP A 186 2.36 -1.23 18.20
C ASP A 186 3.70 -1.38 18.95
N GLU A 187 3.69 -1.43 20.27
CA GLU A 187 4.90 -1.58 21.07
C GLU A 187 5.65 -2.90 20.75
N ASP A 188 4.91 -4.00 20.64
CA ASP A 188 5.46 -5.34 20.37
C ASP A 188 6.16 -5.40 19.01
N TYR A 189 5.57 -4.82 17.96
CA TYR A 189 6.21 -4.68 16.67
C TYR A 189 7.53 -3.92 16.78
N ARG A 190 7.56 -2.80 17.51
CA ARG A 190 8.78 -1.99 17.68
C ARG A 190 9.87 -2.76 18.40
N ALA A 191 9.52 -3.48 19.47
CA ALA A 191 10.44 -4.36 20.18
C ALA A 191 10.97 -5.48 19.27
N GLY A 192 10.09 -6.12 18.51
CA GLY A 192 10.46 -7.13 17.52
C GLY A 192 11.42 -6.58 16.47
N TYR A 193 11.13 -5.41 15.90
CA TYR A 193 11.97 -4.76 14.90
C TYR A 193 13.38 -4.48 15.43
N LEU A 194 13.48 -3.93 16.64
CA LEU A 194 14.77 -3.72 17.30
C LEU A 194 15.52 -5.03 17.54
N ALA A 195 14.82 -6.09 17.97
CA ALA A 195 15.38 -7.42 18.19
C ALA A 195 15.92 -8.06 16.90
N GLY A 196 15.12 -8.09 15.84
CA GLY A 196 15.51 -8.64 14.55
C GLY A 196 16.69 -7.89 13.94
N LEU A 197 16.63 -6.57 13.89
CA LEU A 197 17.70 -5.75 13.31
C LEU A 197 19.01 -5.85 14.11
N SER A 198 18.91 -5.89 15.44
CA SER A 198 20.08 -6.08 16.31
C SER A 198 20.70 -7.47 16.18
N LEU A 199 19.90 -8.50 15.90
CA LEU A 199 20.41 -9.85 15.73
C LEU A 199 21.16 -10.04 14.41
N GLY A 200 20.76 -9.33 13.35
CA GLY A 200 21.46 -9.36 12.06
C GLY A 200 22.73 -8.49 12.05
N ASP A 201 22.56 -7.18 12.20
CA ASP A 201 23.66 -6.19 12.01
C ASP A 201 24.06 -5.47 13.32
N GLY A 202 23.49 -5.88 14.45
CA GLY A 202 23.81 -5.31 15.76
C GLY A 202 25.03 -5.95 16.40
N THR A 203 25.81 -5.13 17.10
CA THR A 203 26.82 -5.58 18.04
C THR A 203 26.43 -5.12 19.43
N PHE A 204 26.19 -6.08 20.33
CA PHE A 204 25.87 -5.80 21.73
C PHE A 204 26.96 -6.33 22.64
N ARG A 205 27.76 -5.42 23.20
CA ARG A 205 28.75 -5.71 24.23
C ARG A 205 28.25 -5.17 25.55
N TYR A 206 27.59 -6.01 26.33
CA TYR A 206 27.06 -5.68 27.64
C TYR A 206 26.82 -6.97 28.43
N ASP A 207 27.06 -6.91 29.74
CA ASP A 207 26.80 -8.01 30.66
C ASP A 207 26.00 -7.43 31.85
N PRO A 208 24.85 -8.05 32.19
CA PRO A 208 24.08 -7.72 33.38
C PRO A 208 24.88 -7.91 34.68
N GLY A 209 25.57 -6.86 35.12
CA GLY A 209 26.42 -6.89 36.31
C GLY A 209 27.66 -6.02 36.21
N TRP A 210 27.98 -5.53 35.00
CA TRP A 210 29.08 -4.56 34.83
C TRP A 210 28.81 -3.27 35.61
N ARG A 211 29.81 -2.87 36.40
CA ARG A 211 29.86 -1.55 37.05
C ARG A 211 30.91 -0.69 36.32
N SER A 212 30.60 0.58 36.06
CA SER A 212 31.38 1.45 35.16
C SER A 212 32.85 1.65 35.53
N ASN A 213 33.25 1.32 36.77
CA ASN A 213 34.54 1.74 37.34
C ASN A 213 35.52 0.58 37.61
N ARG A 214 35.32 -0.61 37.05
CA ARG A 214 36.26 -1.72 37.26
C ARG A 214 37.36 -1.69 36.18
N LEU A 215 38.61 -1.52 36.60
CA LEU A 215 39.81 -1.55 35.74
C LEU A 215 39.86 -2.90 34.99
N GLY A 216 39.99 -2.88 33.66
CA GLY A 216 40.17 -4.08 32.84
C GLY A 216 38.92 -4.62 32.11
N PHE A 217 37.75 -3.99 32.24
CA PHE A 217 36.55 -4.39 31.49
C PHE A 217 36.43 -3.63 30.16
N PRO A 218 36.13 -4.31 29.03
CA PRO A 218 35.97 -3.65 27.74
C PRO A 218 34.74 -2.72 27.77
N MET A 219 34.80 -1.60 27.04
CA MET A 219 33.71 -0.62 27.06
C MET A 219 32.37 -1.25 26.61
N ALA A 220 31.32 -1.02 27.39
CA ALA A 220 29.97 -1.45 27.06
C ALA A 220 29.35 -0.59 25.96
N TYR A 221 28.73 -1.24 24.98
CA TYR A 221 27.95 -0.54 23.97
C TYR A 221 26.96 -1.47 23.27
N TRP A 222 25.91 -0.88 22.75
CA TRP A 222 25.09 -1.47 21.71
C TRP A 222 25.22 -0.58 20.46
N ARG A 223 25.39 -1.20 19.30
CA ARG A 223 25.58 -0.49 18.04
C ARG A 223 24.94 -1.26 16.89
N VAL A 224 24.24 -0.54 16.02
CA VAL A 224 23.84 -1.02 14.69
C VAL A 224 24.47 -0.10 13.65
N ALA A 225 25.06 -0.65 12.60
CA ALA A 225 25.67 0.13 11.52
C ALA A 225 25.17 -0.38 10.16
N LEU A 226 24.62 0.52 9.35
CA LEU A 226 23.96 0.21 8.07
C LEU A 226 24.34 1.24 7.01
N VAL A 227 24.14 0.85 5.76
CA VAL A 227 24.28 1.75 4.60
C VAL A 227 23.01 2.57 4.35
N ASP A 228 21.84 1.97 4.61
CA ASP A 228 20.54 2.62 4.38
C ASP A 228 20.12 3.42 5.63
N ASP A 229 19.56 4.60 5.42
CA ASP A 229 19.22 5.56 6.49
C ASP A 229 17.85 5.26 7.12
N GLU A 230 16.95 4.65 6.36
CA GLU A 230 15.56 4.39 6.77
C GLU A 230 15.49 3.49 8.02
N PRO A 231 16.22 2.36 8.11
CA PRO A 231 16.28 1.56 9.34
C PRO A 231 16.90 2.31 10.52
N LEU A 232 17.95 3.12 10.28
CA LEU A 232 18.63 3.85 11.36
C LEU A 232 17.71 4.93 11.95
N THR A 233 16.96 5.64 11.10
CA THR A 233 15.96 6.61 11.52
C THR A 233 14.85 5.92 12.32
N ARG A 234 14.33 4.80 11.81
CA ARG A 234 13.30 4.01 12.48
C ARG A 234 13.75 3.48 13.84
N ILE A 235 15.00 3.00 13.96
CA ILE A 235 15.59 2.59 15.25
C ILE A 235 15.57 3.75 16.23
N VAL A 236 16.04 4.94 15.82
CA VAL A 236 16.11 6.11 16.71
C VAL A 236 14.72 6.48 17.22
N ASP A 237 13.72 6.49 16.33
CA ASP A 237 12.35 6.80 16.70
C ASP A 237 11.76 5.74 17.65
N TYR A 238 12.01 4.46 17.40
CA TYR A 238 11.51 3.38 18.27
C TYR A 238 12.19 3.40 19.64
N LEU A 239 13.52 3.57 19.69
CA LEU A 239 14.25 3.68 20.95
C LEU A 239 13.77 4.86 21.78
N ARG A 240 13.46 6.00 21.16
CA ARG A 240 12.92 7.17 21.86
C ARG A 240 11.60 6.83 22.57
N LEU A 241 10.72 6.07 21.93
CA LEU A 241 9.44 5.63 22.52
C LEU A 241 9.63 4.69 23.72
N PHE A 242 10.77 3.99 23.80
CA PHE A 242 11.18 3.20 24.97
C PHE A 242 12.06 3.98 25.97
N GLY A 243 12.13 5.31 25.85
CA GLY A 243 12.92 6.16 26.77
C GLY A 243 14.43 6.13 26.53
N VAL A 244 14.89 5.63 25.38
CA VAL A 244 16.31 5.57 25.01
C VAL A 244 16.59 6.58 23.90
N GLU A 245 17.24 7.69 24.25
CA GLU A 245 17.71 8.62 23.22
C GLU A 245 18.99 8.10 22.56
N ALA A 246 19.00 8.12 21.24
CA ALA A 246 20.15 7.79 20.41
C ALA A 246 20.19 8.71 19.18
N ASN A 247 21.35 8.79 18.52
CA ASN A 247 21.56 9.64 17.35
C ASN A 247 22.30 8.87 16.27
N ILE A 248 22.01 9.20 15.01
CA ILE A 248 22.72 8.64 13.85
C ILE A 248 24.05 9.39 13.68
N ARG A 249 25.16 8.64 13.55
CA ARG A 249 26.51 9.18 13.38
C ARG A 249 27.21 8.50 12.19
N PRO A 250 28.16 9.16 11.52
CA PRO A 250 29.04 8.49 10.57
C PRO A 250 29.81 7.33 11.24
N PHE A 251 30.07 6.26 10.49
CA PHE A 251 30.84 5.11 10.98
C PHE A 251 32.10 4.83 10.16
N SER A 252 31.96 4.65 8.84
CA SER A 252 33.08 4.44 7.92
C SER A 252 32.66 4.76 6.48
N ASP A 253 33.63 4.91 5.58
CA ASP A 253 33.38 5.20 4.15
C ASP A 253 32.71 4.03 3.39
N GLY A 254 32.57 2.88 4.07
CA GLY A 254 31.91 1.69 3.55
C GLY A 254 32.64 1.00 2.42
N ARG A 255 31.92 0.13 1.70
CA ARG A 255 32.40 -0.52 0.48
C ARG A 255 31.61 0.03 -0.71
N ASN A 256 32.26 0.16 -1.86
CA ASN A 256 31.66 0.66 -3.11
C ASN A 256 31.08 2.08 -3.01
N GLY A 257 31.70 2.96 -2.20
CA GLY A 257 31.35 4.38 -2.13
C GLY A 257 30.04 4.71 -1.41
N ARG A 258 29.43 3.76 -0.68
CA ARG A 258 28.24 4.00 0.13
C ARG A 258 28.64 4.06 1.61
N PRO A 259 28.66 5.25 2.24
CA PRO A 259 29.14 5.42 3.60
C PRO A 259 28.24 4.68 4.60
N LEU A 260 28.85 3.98 5.56
CA LEU A 260 28.11 3.42 6.68
C LEU A 260 27.85 4.48 7.73
N ARG A 261 26.64 4.47 8.26
CA ARG A 261 26.22 5.24 9.42
C ARG A 261 25.82 4.29 10.53
N LYS A 262 25.84 4.78 11.76
CA LYS A 262 25.55 3.98 12.95
C LYS A 262 24.65 4.69 13.93
N VAL A 263 23.94 3.89 14.71
CA VAL A 263 23.34 4.29 15.99
C VAL A 263 24.11 3.56 17.07
N GLU A 264 24.57 4.27 18.11
CA GLU A 264 25.38 3.71 19.19
C GLU A 264 24.95 4.26 20.54
N VAL A 265 24.77 3.36 21.51
CA VAL A 265 24.44 3.68 22.90
C VAL A 265 25.53 3.09 23.80
N ARG A 266 25.98 3.88 24.79
CA ARG A 266 27.03 3.47 25.75
C ARG A 266 26.63 3.60 27.21
N SER A 267 25.55 4.33 27.51
CA SER A 267 25.08 4.50 28.89
C SER A 267 24.57 3.17 29.44
N LEU A 268 25.15 2.69 30.55
CA LEU A 268 24.76 1.41 31.16
C LEU A 268 23.27 1.34 31.49
N ALA A 269 22.68 2.44 31.99
CA ALA A 269 21.24 2.50 32.27
C ALA A 269 20.39 2.30 31.01
N ARG A 270 20.78 2.94 29.89
CA ARG A 270 20.10 2.77 28.60
C ARG A 270 20.36 1.40 27.98
N LEU A 271 21.56 0.85 28.16
CA LEU A 271 21.90 -0.51 27.72
C LEU A 271 21.10 -1.57 28.47
N ALA A 272 20.80 -1.36 29.75
CA ALA A 272 19.91 -2.25 30.50
C ALA A 272 18.49 -2.27 29.90
N ILE A 273 17.96 -1.11 29.48
CA ILE A 273 16.66 -1.03 28.79
C ILE A 273 16.72 -1.79 27.46
N ILE A 274 17.73 -1.52 26.63
CA ILE A 274 17.92 -2.23 25.35
C ILE A 274 18.05 -3.75 25.61
N HIS A 275 18.83 -4.16 26.60
CA HIS A 275 18.99 -5.57 26.96
C HIS A 275 17.67 -6.23 27.32
N ALA A 276 16.84 -5.58 28.13
CA ALA A 276 15.51 -6.07 28.47
C ALA A 276 14.58 -6.14 27.24
N LEU A 277 14.65 -5.17 26.32
CA LEU A 277 13.86 -5.16 25.09
C LEU A 277 14.24 -6.30 24.13
N LEU A 278 15.54 -6.56 23.95
CA LEU A 278 16.02 -7.56 23.00
C LEU A 278 15.89 -9.01 23.52
N ASN A 279 15.91 -9.20 24.84
CA ASN A 279 15.86 -10.52 25.47
C ASN A 279 14.53 -10.83 26.17
N GLY A 280 13.60 -9.87 26.20
CA GLY A 280 12.27 -10.09 26.76
C GLY A 280 11.51 -11.17 26.00
N GLU A 281 10.85 -12.07 26.73
CA GLU A 281 9.98 -13.09 26.14
C GLU A 281 8.72 -12.42 25.56
N ARG A 282 8.67 -12.30 24.24
CA ARG A 282 7.50 -11.82 23.49
C ARG A 282 7.23 -12.77 22.33
N ASP A 283 5.96 -13.15 22.15
CA ASP A 283 5.57 -14.12 21.12
C ASP A 283 4.30 -13.75 20.35
N SER A 284 3.88 -12.48 20.46
CA SER A 284 2.72 -11.99 19.73
C SER A 284 2.96 -12.00 18.20
N PRO A 285 1.91 -12.13 17.38
CA PRO A 285 2.02 -11.94 15.94
C PRO A 285 2.67 -10.60 15.56
N SER A 286 2.39 -9.53 16.33
CA SER A 286 2.96 -8.21 16.07
C SER A 286 4.48 -8.18 16.31
N TYR A 287 4.95 -8.78 17.41
CA TYR A 287 6.38 -8.94 17.67
C TYR A 287 7.07 -9.73 16.55
N ARG A 288 6.47 -10.84 16.10
CA ARG A 288 7.03 -11.67 15.01
C ARG A 288 7.12 -10.89 13.69
N ARG A 289 6.12 -10.07 13.34
CA ARG A 289 6.16 -9.19 12.15
C ARG A 289 7.31 -8.18 12.26
N GLY A 290 7.42 -7.52 13.41
CA GLY A 290 8.51 -6.61 13.70
C GLY A 290 9.87 -7.29 13.56
N PHE A 291 10.04 -8.45 14.19
CA PHE A 291 11.27 -9.24 14.13
C PHE A 291 11.68 -9.59 12.71
N LEU A 292 10.76 -10.13 11.90
CA LEU A 292 11.05 -10.46 10.50
C LEU A 292 11.43 -9.21 9.69
N ALA A 293 10.78 -8.07 9.94
CA ALA A 293 11.07 -6.83 9.25
C ALA A 293 12.46 -6.27 9.58
N GLY A 294 12.81 -6.22 10.86
CA GLY A 294 14.13 -5.79 11.31
C GLY A 294 15.23 -6.73 10.82
N PHE A 295 15.03 -8.04 10.93
CA PHE A 295 16.00 -9.03 10.46
C PHE A 295 16.16 -8.98 8.94
N PHE A 296 15.08 -8.73 8.19
CA PHE A 296 15.15 -8.55 6.74
C PHE A 296 15.85 -7.25 6.33
N ASP A 297 15.72 -6.17 7.10
CA ASP A 297 16.48 -4.95 6.83
C ASP A 297 17.99 -5.18 6.97
N ALA A 298 18.40 -5.98 7.96
CA ALA A 298 19.80 -6.41 8.10
C ALA A 298 20.24 -7.38 6.99
N GLU A 299 19.69 -8.60 7.00
CA GLU A 299 20.23 -9.75 6.24
C GLU A 299 19.44 -10.07 4.97
N GLY A 300 18.36 -9.34 4.71
CA GLY A 300 17.42 -9.63 3.64
C GLY A 300 17.88 -9.16 2.27
N HIS A 301 17.53 -9.94 1.25
CA HIS A 301 17.69 -9.61 -0.15
C HIS A 301 16.37 -9.81 -0.91
N ASN A 302 16.05 -8.91 -1.83
CA ASN A 302 14.86 -9.00 -2.68
C ASN A 302 15.26 -8.83 -4.16
N GLY A 303 15.57 -9.94 -4.82
CA GLY A 303 15.86 -10.02 -6.25
C GLY A 303 14.80 -10.85 -6.96
N ASP A 304 15.21 -11.94 -7.61
CA ASP A 304 14.29 -12.94 -8.21
C ASP A 304 13.36 -13.58 -7.17
N SER A 305 13.85 -13.69 -5.94
CA SER A 305 13.12 -14.19 -4.78
C SER A 305 13.52 -13.39 -3.54
N LEU A 306 12.65 -13.43 -2.53
CA LEU A 306 12.96 -12.91 -1.20
C LEU A 306 13.80 -13.95 -0.46
N ARG A 307 14.99 -13.52 -0.01
CA ARG A 307 15.99 -14.38 0.62
C ARG A 307 16.54 -13.73 1.88
N ILE A 308 16.89 -14.56 2.85
CA ILE A 308 17.53 -14.16 4.11
C ILE A 308 18.67 -15.15 4.35
N SER A 309 19.90 -14.65 4.49
CA SER A 309 21.08 -15.50 4.63
C SER A 309 21.73 -15.30 5.99
N GLN A 310 22.17 -16.38 6.64
CA GLN A 310 22.88 -16.31 7.91
C GLN A 310 23.78 -17.54 8.09
N VAL A 311 24.92 -17.36 8.77
CA VAL A 311 25.84 -18.45 9.12
C VAL A 311 25.29 -19.28 10.27
N ASP A 312 24.68 -18.63 11.26
CA ASP A 312 23.99 -19.31 12.35
C ASP A 312 22.62 -19.85 11.90
N VAL A 313 22.54 -21.17 11.79
CA VAL A 313 21.32 -21.88 11.35
C VAL A 313 20.21 -21.77 12.39
N SER A 314 20.51 -21.66 13.68
CA SER A 314 19.50 -21.56 14.74
C SER A 314 18.67 -20.26 14.61
N VAL A 315 19.31 -19.19 14.13
CA VAL A 315 18.65 -17.92 13.81
C VAL A 315 17.70 -18.09 12.63
N LEU A 316 18.09 -18.85 11.59
CA LEU A 316 17.23 -19.15 10.46
C LEU A 316 16.03 -20.00 10.88
N GLU A 317 16.22 -21.01 11.73
CA GLU A 317 15.10 -21.80 12.27
C GLU A 317 14.10 -20.92 13.03
N ARG A 318 14.58 -19.92 13.78
CA ARG A 318 13.71 -18.92 14.44
C ARG A 318 12.93 -18.09 13.41
N VAL A 319 13.59 -17.60 12.37
CA VAL A 319 12.94 -16.85 11.26
C VAL A 319 11.88 -17.71 10.58
N GLN A 320 12.19 -18.97 10.30
CA GLN A 320 11.27 -19.93 9.68
C GLN A 320 10.04 -20.16 10.56
N ARG A 321 10.24 -20.38 11.88
CA ARG A 321 9.14 -20.53 12.84
C ARG A 321 8.25 -19.30 12.91
N TYR A 322 8.83 -18.10 13.02
CA TYR A 322 8.07 -16.85 13.06
C TYR A 322 7.33 -16.58 11.74
N GLY A 323 7.97 -16.90 10.61
CA GLY A 323 7.35 -16.85 9.29
C GLY A 323 6.14 -17.77 9.20
N ALA A 324 6.28 -19.03 9.60
CA ALA A 324 5.21 -20.03 9.57
C ALA A 324 4.01 -19.61 10.41
N CYS A 325 4.23 -19.03 11.59
CA CYS A 325 3.15 -18.49 12.43
C CYS A 325 2.39 -17.32 11.80
N LEU A 326 3.00 -16.60 10.86
CA LEU A 326 2.37 -15.54 10.07
C LEU A 326 1.86 -16.06 8.71
N GLY A 327 1.96 -17.36 8.48
CA GLY A 327 1.54 -18.07 7.27
C GLY A 327 2.50 -17.91 6.09
N PHE A 328 3.77 -17.55 6.31
CA PHE A 328 4.82 -17.56 5.30
C PHE A 328 5.53 -18.91 5.30
N ASP A 329 5.78 -19.46 4.12
CA ASP A 329 6.58 -20.67 3.95
C ASP A 329 8.01 -20.28 3.55
N PHE A 330 8.98 -20.55 4.42
CA PHE A 330 10.40 -20.36 4.12
C PHE A 330 11.08 -21.70 3.96
N LYS A 331 11.74 -21.92 2.81
CA LYS A 331 12.54 -23.12 2.56
C LYS A 331 14.01 -22.85 2.85
N LEU A 332 14.60 -23.67 3.72
CA LEU A 332 16.03 -23.65 4.00
C LEU A 332 16.82 -24.28 2.85
N GLU A 333 17.80 -23.53 2.36
CA GLU A 333 18.80 -23.93 1.37
C GLU A 333 20.16 -23.95 2.10
N PRO A 334 20.57 -25.10 2.68
CA PRO A 334 21.78 -25.19 3.48
C PRO A 334 23.02 -25.05 2.60
N ARG A 335 24.05 -24.38 3.13
CA ARG A 335 25.36 -24.23 2.47
C ARG A 335 26.48 -24.50 3.49
N PRO A 336 27.02 -25.72 3.55
CA PRO A 336 28.12 -26.04 4.45
C PRO A 336 29.34 -25.12 4.21
N GLY A 337 29.88 -24.53 5.28
CA GLY A 337 31.05 -23.64 5.21
C GLY A 337 30.75 -22.22 4.71
N ALA A 338 29.49 -21.87 4.46
CA ALA A 338 29.06 -20.53 4.06
C ALA A 338 27.73 -20.17 4.76
N ALA A 339 27.23 -18.95 4.53
CA ALA A 339 25.91 -18.57 5.00
C ALA A 339 24.84 -19.43 4.32
N SER A 340 24.03 -20.13 5.14
CA SER A 340 22.83 -20.82 4.67
C SER A 340 21.75 -19.79 4.38
N THR A 341 20.76 -20.13 3.54
CA THR A 341 19.77 -19.17 3.07
C THR A 341 18.36 -19.70 3.23
N LEU A 342 17.47 -18.90 3.81
CA LEU A 342 16.03 -19.08 3.69
C LEU A 342 15.53 -18.37 2.45
N ARG A 343 14.74 -19.07 1.64
CA ARG A 343 14.00 -18.50 0.52
C ARG A 343 12.51 -18.54 0.83
N LEU A 344 11.84 -17.40 0.70
CA LEU A 344 10.38 -17.35 0.75
C LEU A 344 9.82 -18.15 -0.43
N VAL A 345 9.02 -19.17 -0.12
CA VAL A 345 8.29 -19.99 -1.08
C VAL A 345 7.00 -19.25 -1.45
N GLY A 346 6.68 -19.31 -2.73
CA GLY A 346 5.58 -18.55 -3.31
C GLY A 346 6.06 -17.67 -4.47
N ARG A 347 5.10 -17.17 -5.23
CA ARG A 347 5.36 -16.29 -6.37
C ARG A 347 5.45 -14.84 -5.90
N PHE A 348 5.27 -13.92 -6.85
CA PHE A 348 5.31 -12.48 -6.63
C PHE A 348 4.35 -11.99 -5.52
N ILE A 349 3.19 -12.63 -5.39
CA ILE A 349 2.16 -12.31 -4.39
C ILE A 349 2.69 -12.44 -2.95
N GLU A 350 3.43 -13.50 -2.63
CA GLU A 350 3.94 -13.72 -1.28
C GLU A 350 4.99 -12.68 -0.88
N ARG A 351 5.74 -12.15 -1.87
CA ARG A 351 6.65 -11.02 -1.63
C ARG A 351 5.87 -9.77 -1.23
N ILE A 352 4.82 -9.41 -1.99
CA ILE A 352 3.95 -8.28 -1.64
C ILE A 352 3.36 -8.47 -0.24
N ARG A 353 2.84 -9.67 0.06
CA ARG A 353 2.30 -10.00 1.39
C ARG A 353 3.35 -9.82 2.48
N PHE A 354 4.59 -10.25 2.26
CA PHE A 354 5.68 -10.05 3.21
C PHE A 354 5.97 -8.57 3.46
N PHE A 355 6.12 -7.76 2.40
CA PHE A 355 6.36 -6.32 2.56
C PHE A 355 5.17 -5.60 3.22
N SER A 356 3.95 -6.00 2.89
CA SER A 356 2.74 -5.43 3.48
C SER A 356 2.55 -5.80 4.95
N ALA A 357 2.77 -7.06 5.32
CA ALA A 357 2.54 -7.55 6.68
C ALA A 357 3.70 -7.20 7.62
N CYS A 358 4.94 -7.43 7.19
CA CYS A 358 6.13 -7.21 8.02
C CYS A 358 6.57 -5.75 7.99
N ARG A 359 6.40 -5.02 6.88
CA ARG A 359 6.79 -3.61 6.74
C ARG A 359 8.28 -3.31 7.02
N PRO A 360 9.25 -3.99 6.38
CA PRO A 360 10.66 -3.60 6.46
C PRO A 360 10.86 -2.14 5.99
N ALA A 361 11.91 -1.48 6.48
CA ALA A 361 12.13 -0.05 6.29
C ALA A 361 12.82 0.31 4.97
N ILE A 362 13.66 -0.59 4.43
CA ILE A 362 14.53 -0.24 3.31
C ILE A 362 13.72 -0.13 2.00
N ALA A 363 13.46 1.11 1.58
CA ALA A 363 12.63 1.41 0.42
C ALA A 363 13.17 0.79 -0.87
N ARG A 364 14.50 0.80 -1.09
CA ARG A 364 15.09 0.17 -2.29
C ARG A 364 14.83 -1.33 -2.40
N LYS A 365 14.77 -2.06 -1.28
CA LYS A 365 14.48 -3.51 -1.27
C LYS A 365 13.01 -3.75 -1.64
N MET A 366 12.11 -2.90 -1.17
CA MET A 366 10.69 -2.93 -1.53
C MET A 366 10.44 -2.49 -2.98
N HIS A 367 11.00 -1.36 -3.40
CA HIS A 367 10.85 -0.79 -4.74
C HIS A 367 11.39 -1.70 -5.84
N ALA A 368 12.30 -2.63 -5.50
CA ALA A 368 12.75 -3.67 -6.40
C ALA A 368 11.61 -4.59 -6.90
N LEU A 369 10.40 -4.52 -6.33
CA LEU A 369 9.20 -5.20 -6.84
C LEU A 369 8.60 -4.52 -8.08
N PHE A 370 8.77 -3.21 -8.26
CA PHE A 370 8.24 -2.52 -9.42
C PHE A 370 9.04 -2.89 -10.68
N GLY A 371 8.33 -3.06 -11.80
CA GLY A 371 8.91 -3.54 -13.05
C GLY A 371 9.00 -5.06 -13.18
N TRP A 372 8.71 -5.81 -12.11
CA TRP A 372 8.56 -7.26 -12.19
C TRP A 372 7.25 -7.67 -12.86
N GLU A 373 7.29 -8.84 -13.50
CA GLU A 373 6.09 -9.42 -14.08
C GLU A 373 5.03 -9.66 -13.02
N MET A 374 3.85 -9.14 -13.30
CA MET A 374 2.65 -9.31 -12.51
C MET A 374 2.04 -10.69 -12.79
N ASN A 375 2.80 -11.74 -12.47
CA ASN A 375 2.31 -13.11 -12.42
C ASN A 375 1.52 -13.31 -11.13
N LEU A 376 0.37 -12.61 -11.01
CA LEU A 376 -0.60 -12.90 -9.95
C LEU A 376 -1.02 -14.36 -10.11
N ASP A 377 -1.19 -15.07 -9.01
CA ASP A 377 -1.86 -16.37 -9.06
C ASP A 377 -3.36 -16.14 -9.36
N PRO A 378 -4.00 -17.05 -10.11
CA PRO A 378 -5.40 -16.92 -10.51
C PRO A 378 -6.39 -17.16 -9.37
#